data_AF-A0A1F5T9G6-F1
#
_entry.id   AF-A0A1F5T9G6-F1
#
_cell.length_a   1.000
_cell.length_b   1.000
_cell.length_c   1.000
_cell.angle_alpha   90.00
_cell.angle_beta   90.00
_cell.angle_gamma   90.00
#
_symmetry.space_group_name_H-M   'P 1'
#
loop_
_entity.id
_entity.type
_entity.pdbx_description
1 polymer ?
#
loop_
_entity_poly.entity_id
_entity_poly.type
_entity_poly.pdbx_seq_one_letter_code
_entity_poly.pdbx_strand_id
1 'polypeptide(L)'
;MLFIINNQISSSPVIDLVNENVSADDLRAAIEDYIISHKQKTFINGEPAEVLLVSGLAEAHHQNLAEHLNTAIFRRNDDKAVVKEGTFANYPMKHCWIQSGDLIIDLAIKQFADKQLDAPEILRSLCDCQCFICDNPDNAIYRLYKI
;
A
#
# COMPACT_ATOMS: atom_id res chain seq x y z
N MET A 1 5.44 -8.48 12.45
CA MET A 1 4.72 -7.28 12.92
C MET A 1 5.32 -6.09 12.20
N LEU A 2 4.54 -5.39 11.38
CA LEU A 2 5.02 -4.25 10.59
C LEU A 2 4.74 -2.95 11.36
N PHE A 3 5.78 -2.14 11.60
CA PHE A 3 5.67 -0.83 12.22
C PHE A 3 6.10 0.26 11.24
N ILE A 4 5.34 1.35 11.16
CA ILE A 4 5.70 2.54 10.37
C ILE A 4 6.41 3.57 11.27
N ILE A 5 7.71 3.48 11.47
CA ILE A 5 8.49 4.35 12.38
C ILE A 5 8.79 5.73 11.78
N ASN A 6 8.29 6.81 12.38
CA ASN A 6 8.89 8.15 12.22
C ASN A 6 10.29 8.15 12.86
N ASN A 7 11.35 7.96 12.04
CA ASN A 7 12.75 8.41 12.23
C ASN A 7 13.77 7.68 11.33
N GLN A 8 13.38 6.60 10.63
CA GLN A 8 14.24 5.92 9.63
C GLN A 8 13.48 5.38 8.41
N ILE A 9 12.21 5.73 8.22
CA ILE A 9 11.41 5.23 7.11
C ILE A 9 11.18 6.34 6.10
N SER A 10 11.69 6.14 4.89
CA SER A 10 11.23 6.87 3.72
C SER A 10 9.76 6.50 3.52
N SER A 11 8.85 7.43 3.83
CA SER A 11 7.42 7.27 3.57
C SER A 11 7.08 7.29 2.07
N SER A 12 8.08 7.42 1.20
CA SER A 12 7.86 7.53 -0.24
C SER A 12 7.23 6.23 -0.76
N PRO A 13 5.98 6.28 -1.26
CA PRO A 13 5.39 5.13 -1.92
C PRO A 13 6.21 4.78 -3.17
N VAL A 14 6.21 3.49 -3.53
CA VAL A 14 6.65 3.05 -4.85
C VAL A 14 5.53 3.42 -5.81
N ILE A 15 5.81 4.35 -6.73
CA ILE A 15 4.84 4.82 -7.72
C ILE A 15 5.33 4.44 -9.11
N ASP A 16 4.54 3.64 -9.83
CA ASP A 16 4.72 3.35 -11.26
C ASP A 16 3.39 3.56 -11.97
N LEU A 17 3.17 4.81 -12.41
CA LEU A 17 1.95 5.25 -13.09
C LEU A 17 2.24 5.53 -14.57
N VAL A 18 1.46 4.93 -15.45
CA VAL A 18 1.54 5.06 -16.91
C VAL A 18 0.34 5.83 -17.46
N ASN A 19 -0.83 5.77 -16.80
CA ASN A 19 -1.98 6.57 -17.20
C ASN A 19 -2.05 7.90 -16.43
N GLU A 20 -2.39 8.98 -17.14
CA GLU A 20 -2.53 10.33 -16.57
C GLU A 20 -3.90 10.58 -15.88
N ASN A 21 -4.74 9.54 -15.74
CA ASN A 21 -6.09 9.67 -15.19
C ASN A 21 -6.11 10.11 -13.72
N VAL A 22 -5.01 9.87 -13.00
CA VAL A 22 -4.84 10.28 -11.61
C VAL A 22 -3.42 10.79 -11.39
N SER A 23 -3.30 11.99 -10.80
CA SER A 23 -2.02 12.58 -10.45
C SER A 23 -1.29 11.76 -9.38
N ALA A 24 -0.03 11.41 -9.65
CA ALA A 24 0.86 10.76 -8.69
C ALA A 24 0.99 11.55 -7.38
N ASP A 25 1.05 12.89 -7.49
CA ASP A 25 1.21 13.78 -6.35
C ASP A 25 -0.07 13.86 -5.52
N ASP A 26 -1.24 13.87 -6.17
CA ASP A 26 -2.53 13.87 -5.45
C ASP A 26 -2.74 12.55 -4.72
N LEU A 27 -2.41 11.41 -5.34
CA LEU A 27 -2.44 10.11 -4.69
C LEU A 27 -1.50 10.05 -3.50
N ARG A 28 -0.25 10.53 -3.67
CA ARG A 28 0.73 10.57 -2.58
C ARG A 28 0.21 11.41 -1.42
N ALA A 29 -0.29 12.63 -1.70
CA ALA A 29 -0.81 13.52 -0.68
C ALA A 29 -2.01 12.90 0.08
N ALA A 30 -2.97 12.31 -0.63
CA ALA A 30 -4.13 11.68 0.01
C ALA A 30 -3.74 10.47 0.87
N ILE A 31 -2.78 9.66 0.43
CA ILE A 31 -2.29 8.51 1.21
C ILE A 31 -1.48 8.99 2.43
N GLU A 32 -0.67 10.03 2.29
CA GLU A 32 0.06 10.65 3.41
C GLU A 32 -0.90 11.23 4.46
N ASP A 33 -1.94 11.94 4.05
CA ASP A 33 -2.98 12.48 4.92
C ASP A 33 -3.70 11.36 5.69
N TYR A 34 -4.04 10.26 5.01
CA TYR A 34 -4.60 9.08 5.65
C TYR A 34 -3.64 8.48 6.70
N ILE A 35 -2.37 8.28 6.33
CA ILE A 35 -1.37 7.72 7.23
C ILE A 35 -1.21 8.62 8.46
N ILE A 36 -1.07 9.93 8.30
CA ILE A 36 -0.92 10.90 9.40
C ILE A 36 -2.12 10.83 10.36
N SER A 37 -3.33 10.78 9.83
CA SER A 37 -4.56 10.74 10.65
C SER A 37 -4.77 9.43 11.42
N HIS A 38 -4.09 8.35 11.01
CA HIS A 38 -4.27 7.01 11.61
C HIS A 38 -3.01 6.48 12.32
N LYS A 39 -1.92 7.26 12.37
CA LYS A 39 -0.73 6.93 13.18
C LYS A 39 -1.09 6.92 14.67
N GLN A 40 -0.47 5.99 15.40
CA GLN A 40 -0.57 5.83 16.84
C GLN A 40 0.80 6.00 17.49
N LYS A 41 0.85 6.62 18.66
CA LYS A 41 2.08 6.71 19.46
C LYS A 41 2.39 5.37 20.11
N THR A 42 3.63 4.93 19.98
CA THR A 42 4.15 3.68 20.54
C THR A 42 5.62 3.85 20.95
N PHE A 43 6.24 2.77 21.44
CA PHE A 43 7.67 2.71 21.71
C PHE A 43 8.31 1.57 20.91
N ILE A 44 9.43 1.86 20.23
CA ILE A 44 10.22 0.86 19.50
C ILE A 44 11.66 0.95 19.99
N ASN A 45 12.19 -0.18 20.46
CA ASN A 45 13.54 -0.27 21.04
C ASN A 45 13.80 0.76 22.16
N GLY A 46 12.78 1.10 22.94
CA GLY A 46 12.86 2.07 24.04
C GLY A 46 12.65 3.52 23.64
N GLU A 47 12.54 3.83 22.34
CA GLU A 47 12.35 5.19 21.83
C GLU A 47 10.88 5.43 21.43
N PRO A 48 10.31 6.62 21.69
CA PRO A 48 8.98 6.97 21.23
C PRO A 48 8.92 7.03 19.70
N ALA A 49 7.87 6.45 19.13
CA ALA A 49 7.63 6.41 17.69
C ALA A 49 6.14 6.61 17.39
N GLU A 50 5.83 7.12 16.20
CA GLU A 50 4.46 7.16 15.69
C GLU A 50 4.34 6.20 14.52
N VAL A 51 3.39 5.26 14.61
CA VAL A 51 3.25 4.13 13.68
C VAL A 51 1.81 3.92 13.22
N LEU A 52 1.65 3.52 11.97
CA LEU A 52 0.43 2.90 11.47
C LEU A 52 0.61 1.38 11.53
N LEU A 53 -0.28 0.68 12.25
CA LEU A 53 -0.19 -0.77 12.44
C LEU A 53 -1.01 -1.51 11.38
N VAL A 54 -0.42 -1.78 10.21
CA VAL A 54 -1.14 -2.45 9.11
C VAL A 54 -1.25 -3.97 9.31
N SER A 55 -0.26 -4.60 9.95
CA SER A 55 -0.20 -6.05 10.15
C SER A 55 -1.39 -6.56 10.98
N GLY A 56 -2.21 -7.46 10.40
CA GLY A 56 -3.41 -7.98 11.05
C GLY A 56 -4.64 -7.07 10.96
N LEU A 57 -4.49 -5.86 10.42
CA LEU A 57 -5.54 -4.88 10.17
C LEU A 57 -5.57 -4.43 8.70
N ALA A 58 -4.92 -5.18 7.80
CA ALA A 58 -4.72 -4.79 6.41
C ALA A 58 -6.06 -4.50 5.72
N GLU A 59 -7.06 -5.36 5.88
CA GLU A 59 -8.39 -5.17 5.30
C GLU A 59 -9.06 -3.89 5.78
N ALA A 60 -9.05 -3.64 7.10
CA ALA A 60 -9.63 -2.43 7.68
C ALA A 60 -8.91 -1.15 7.20
N HIS A 61 -7.58 -1.18 7.11
CA HIS A 61 -6.82 -0.05 6.59
C HIS A 61 -7.08 0.20 5.10
N HIS A 62 -7.15 -0.84 4.27
CA HIS A 62 -7.48 -0.69 2.85
C HIS A 62 -8.92 -0.22 2.65
N GLN A 63 -9.88 -0.67 3.48
CA GLN A 63 -11.26 -0.21 3.43
C GLN A 63 -11.37 1.28 3.75
N ASN A 64 -10.79 1.71 4.87
CA ASN A 64 -10.81 3.11 5.29
C ASN A 64 -10.05 4.01 4.29
N LEU A 65 -8.92 3.54 3.75
CA LEU A 65 -8.19 4.28 2.73
C LEU A 65 -8.97 4.35 1.42
N ALA A 66 -9.64 3.28 0.97
CA ALA A 66 -10.47 3.34 -0.22
C ALA A 66 -11.60 4.36 -0.09
N GLU A 67 -12.25 4.45 1.07
CA GLU A 67 -13.27 5.46 1.37
C GLU A 67 -12.69 6.89 1.35
N HIS A 68 -11.51 7.06 1.94
CA HIS A 68 -10.78 8.32 1.92
C HIS A 68 -10.43 8.76 0.48
N LEU A 69 -9.86 7.85 -0.31
CA LEU A 69 -9.49 8.10 -1.71
C LEU A 69 -10.72 8.37 -2.59
N ASN A 70 -11.84 7.68 -2.36
CA ASN A 70 -13.09 7.95 -3.06
C ASN A 70 -13.63 9.35 -2.78
N THR A 71 -13.34 9.90 -1.61
CA THR A 71 -13.76 11.26 -1.24
C THR A 71 -12.81 12.32 -1.79
N ALA A 72 -11.50 12.06 -1.73
CA ALA A 72 -10.45 13.01 -2.08
C ALA A 72 -10.11 13.04 -3.58
N ILE A 73 -10.05 11.88 -4.22
CA ILE A 73 -9.48 11.69 -5.57
C ILE A 73 -10.57 11.24 -6.55
N PHE A 74 -11.19 10.09 -6.30
CA PHE A 74 -12.07 9.44 -7.27
C PHE A 74 -13.49 10.03 -7.32
N ARG A 75 -13.81 11.02 -6.49
CA ARG A 75 -15.13 11.68 -6.48
C ARG A 75 -15.53 12.26 -7.85
N ARG A 76 -14.53 12.66 -8.65
CA ARG A 76 -14.71 13.33 -9.95
C ARG A 76 -14.46 12.42 -11.15
N ASN A 77 -13.96 11.20 -10.91
CA ASN A 77 -13.72 10.21 -11.95
C ASN A 77 -14.90 9.22 -11.94
N ASP A 78 -15.21 8.62 -13.09
CA ASP A 78 -16.22 7.54 -13.15
C ASP A 78 -15.71 6.26 -12.46
N ASP A 79 -14.41 6.18 -12.19
CA ASP A 79 -13.77 5.08 -11.49
C ASP A 79 -13.90 5.20 -9.97
N LYS A 80 -14.03 4.07 -9.29
CA LYS A 80 -14.12 3.99 -7.82
C LYS A 80 -12.99 3.12 -7.27
N ALA A 81 -12.37 3.54 -6.17
CA ALA A 81 -11.48 2.70 -5.39
C ALA A 81 -12.27 1.69 -4.57
N VAL A 82 -11.99 0.41 -4.74
CA VAL A 82 -12.62 -0.68 -3.98
C VAL A 82 -11.58 -1.64 -3.45
N VAL A 83 -11.84 -2.23 -2.28
CA VAL A 83 -10.98 -3.30 -1.76
C VAL A 83 -11.24 -4.57 -2.56
N LYS A 84 -10.15 -5.20 -3.00
CA LYS A 84 -10.13 -6.52 -3.64
C LYS A 84 -9.43 -7.49 -2.72
N GLU A 85 -9.84 -8.75 -2.82
CA GLU A 85 -9.18 -9.88 -2.18
C GLU A 85 -8.71 -10.86 -3.25
N GLY A 86 -7.60 -11.53 -2.97
CA GLY A 86 -7.06 -12.56 -3.82
C GLY A 86 -5.80 -13.18 -3.23
N THR A 87 -4.88 -13.57 -4.10
CA THR A 87 -3.58 -14.10 -3.74
C THR A 87 -2.48 -13.18 -4.26
N PHE A 88 -1.34 -13.19 -3.56
CA PHE A 88 -0.13 -12.51 -3.99
C PHE A 88 0.90 -13.56 -4.41
N ALA A 89 1.36 -13.52 -5.66
CA ALA A 89 2.23 -14.49 -6.29
C ALA A 89 1.71 -15.95 -6.17
N ASN A 90 2.49 -16.82 -5.51
CA ASN A 90 2.10 -18.19 -5.15
C ASN A 90 2.02 -18.34 -3.62
N TYR A 91 1.87 -17.23 -2.88
CA TYR A 91 1.76 -17.29 -1.43
C TYR A 91 0.41 -17.89 -1.02
N PRO A 92 0.38 -18.85 -0.08
CA PRO A 92 -0.83 -19.55 0.35
C PRO A 92 -1.74 -18.71 1.26
N MET A 93 -1.47 -17.41 1.39
CA MET A 93 -2.23 -16.49 2.22
C MET A 93 -3.11 -15.60 1.36
N LYS A 94 -4.35 -15.41 1.80
CA LYS A 94 -5.21 -14.35 1.26
C LYS A 94 -4.55 -12.99 1.46
N HIS A 95 -4.65 -12.16 0.44
CA HIS A 95 -4.16 -10.78 0.43
C HIS A 95 -5.27 -9.84 -0.03
N CYS A 96 -5.23 -8.59 0.44
CA CYS A 96 -6.15 -7.56 0.01
C CYS A 96 -5.40 -6.29 -0.39
N TRP A 97 -5.96 -5.59 -1.38
CA TRP A 97 -5.43 -4.34 -1.92
C TRP A 97 -6.59 -3.45 -2.38
N ILE A 98 -6.31 -2.20 -2.67
CA ILE A 98 -7.28 -1.27 -3.27
C ILE A 98 -7.10 -1.31 -4.78
N GLN A 99 -8.20 -1.40 -5.53
CA GLN A 99 -8.20 -1.35 -6.99
C GLN A 99 -9.18 -0.31 -7.54
N SER A 100 -8.76 0.41 -8.58
CA SER A 100 -9.60 1.32 -9.36
C SER A 100 -9.21 1.22 -10.84
N GLY A 101 -10.03 0.56 -11.65
CA GLY A 101 -9.60 0.15 -12.99
C GLY A 101 -8.35 -0.73 -12.92
N ASP A 102 -7.30 -0.31 -13.65
CA ASP A 102 -5.99 -0.98 -13.62
C ASP A 102 -5.12 -0.54 -12.43
N LEU A 103 -5.44 0.54 -11.72
CA LEU A 103 -4.65 1.03 -10.60
C LEU A 103 -4.77 0.10 -9.38
N ILE A 104 -3.62 -0.29 -8.82
CA ILE A 104 -3.45 -1.00 -7.55
C ILE A 104 -2.80 -0.06 -6.53
N ILE A 105 -3.36 -0.03 -5.32
CA ILE A 105 -2.78 0.62 -4.14
C ILE A 105 -2.74 -0.38 -2.99
N ASP A 106 -1.56 -0.58 -2.39
CA ASP A 106 -1.36 -1.59 -1.33
C ASP A 106 -0.45 -1.06 -0.21
N LEU A 107 -0.98 -0.98 1.01
CA LEU A 107 -0.29 -0.58 2.25
C LEU A 107 0.38 -1.74 2.98
N ALA A 108 0.08 -2.98 2.61
CA ALA A 108 0.50 -4.19 3.32
C ALA A 108 1.54 -5.00 2.53
N ILE A 109 1.95 -4.56 1.34
CA ILE A 109 2.90 -5.29 0.46
C ILE A 109 4.18 -5.74 1.18
N LYS A 110 4.65 -4.96 2.15
CA LYS A 110 5.86 -5.27 2.94
C LYS A 110 5.74 -6.57 3.76
N GLN A 111 4.53 -7.05 4.04
CA GLN A 111 4.33 -8.33 4.74
C GLN A 111 4.90 -9.54 3.98
N PHE A 112 5.16 -9.39 2.67
CA PHE A 112 5.73 -10.42 1.81
C PHE A 112 7.26 -10.32 1.67
N ALA A 113 7.90 -9.23 2.11
CA ALA A 113 9.33 -9.00 1.92
C ALA A 113 10.22 -10.05 2.62
N ASP A 114 9.84 -10.44 3.84
CA ASP A 114 10.61 -11.37 4.69
C ASP A 114 10.15 -12.84 4.57
N LYS A 115 9.16 -13.13 3.70
CA LYS A 115 8.65 -14.49 3.55
C LYS A 115 9.63 -15.30 2.69
N GLN A 116 10.27 -16.29 3.32
CA GLN A 116 11.38 -17.11 2.77
C GLN A 116 11.07 -17.90 1.48
N LEU A 117 9.83 -17.93 1.00
CA LEU A 117 9.46 -18.60 -0.25
C LEU A 117 9.36 -17.54 -1.35
N ASP A 118 10.33 -17.50 -2.27
CA ASP A 118 10.22 -16.87 -3.60
C ASP A 118 9.69 -15.43 -3.67
N ALA A 119 9.92 -14.58 -2.65
CA ALA A 119 9.68 -13.14 -2.81
C ALA A 119 10.61 -12.65 -3.93
N PRO A 120 10.09 -12.14 -5.07
CA PRO A 120 10.93 -11.61 -6.14
C PRO A 120 11.94 -10.62 -5.55
N GLU A 121 13.20 -10.70 -5.97
CA GLU A 121 14.29 -9.86 -5.44
C GLU A 121 13.92 -8.36 -5.47
N ILE A 122 13.10 -7.97 -6.46
CA ILE A 122 12.52 -6.63 -6.57
C ILE A 122 11.67 -6.21 -5.35
N LEU A 123 10.95 -7.10 -4.67
CA LEU A 123 10.24 -6.78 -3.42
C LEU A 123 11.19 -6.49 -2.26
N ARG A 124 12.33 -7.18 -2.21
CA ARG A 124 13.40 -6.87 -1.25
C ARG A 124 14.07 -5.54 -1.58
N SER A 125 14.02 -5.07 -2.83
CA SER A 125 14.52 -3.74 -3.18
C SER A 125 13.56 -2.61 -2.76
N LEU A 126 12.28 -2.91 -2.48
CA LEU A 126 11.31 -1.95 -1.93
C LEU A 126 11.40 -1.80 -0.40
N CYS A 127 12.50 -2.24 0.23
CA CYS A 127 12.65 -2.43 1.68
C CYS A 127 12.22 -1.24 2.56
N ASP A 128 12.25 -0.02 2.03
CA ASP A 128 11.90 1.19 2.79
C ASP A 128 10.48 1.71 2.52
N CYS A 129 9.83 1.24 1.45
CA CYS A 129 8.55 1.77 0.99
C CYS A 129 7.38 0.92 1.49
N GLN A 130 6.38 1.57 2.09
CA GLN A 130 5.25 0.89 2.76
C GLN A 130 3.95 0.93 1.97
N CYS A 131 3.99 1.58 0.81
CA CYS A 131 2.86 1.68 -0.08
C CYS A 131 3.33 1.42 -1.50
N PHE A 132 2.63 0.53 -2.20
CA PHE A 132 2.80 0.28 -3.62
C PHE A 132 1.62 0.90 -4.36
N ILE A 133 1.90 1.74 -5.36
CA ILE A 133 0.94 2.44 -6.20
C ILE A 133 1.33 2.17 -7.64
N CYS A 134 0.52 1.44 -8.38
CA CYS A 134 0.86 1.06 -9.74
C CYS A 134 -0.36 0.81 -10.60
N ASP A 135 -0.40 1.38 -11.80
CA ASP A 135 -1.41 1.07 -12.82
C ASP A 135 -0.79 0.39 -14.05
N ASN A 136 0.51 0.08 -13.99
CA ASN A 136 1.28 -0.52 -15.08
C ASN A 136 1.21 -2.06 -15.03
N PRO A 137 0.47 -2.72 -15.94
CA PRO A 137 0.37 -4.18 -15.95
C PRO A 137 1.67 -4.90 -16.28
N ASP A 138 2.65 -4.17 -16.85
CA ASP A 138 3.98 -4.71 -17.16
C ASP A 138 4.93 -4.68 -15.97
N ASN A 139 4.58 -3.97 -14.88
CA ASN A 139 5.36 -3.95 -13.68
C ASN A 139 5.45 -5.36 -13.05
N ALA A 140 6.67 -5.79 -12.70
CA ALA A 140 6.92 -7.14 -12.20
C ALA A 140 6.14 -7.44 -10.89
N ILE A 141 5.88 -6.43 -10.06
CA ILE A 141 5.14 -6.56 -8.81
C ILE A 141 3.63 -6.59 -9.07
N TYR A 142 3.15 -5.77 -10.01
CA TYR A 142 1.75 -5.77 -10.42
C TYR A 142 1.28 -7.17 -10.82
N ARG A 143 2.10 -7.87 -11.60
CA ARG A 143 1.81 -9.24 -12.08
C ARG A 143 1.72 -10.30 -10.98
N LEU A 144 2.10 -9.95 -9.75
CA LEU A 144 1.97 -10.84 -8.60
C LEU A 144 0.54 -10.83 -8.03
N TYR A 145 -0.26 -9.78 -8.26
CA TYR A 145 -1.64 -9.73 -7.79
C TYR A 145 -2.52 -10.63 -8.66
N LYS A 146 -3.18 -11.61 -8.03
CA LYS A 146 -4.05 -12.58 -8.70
C LYS A 146 -5.39 -12.65 -7.97
N ILE A 147 -6.49 -12.48 -8.71
CA ILE A 147 -7.87 -12.68 -8.22
C ILE A 147 -8.24 -14.16 -8.31
#